data_AF-A0A958M8W9-F1
#
_entry.id   AF-A0A958M8W9-F1
#
_cell.length_a   1.000
_cell.length_b   1.000
_cell.length_c   1.000
_cell.angle_alpha   90.00
_cell.angle_beta   90.00
_cell.angle_gamma   90.00
#
_symmetry.space_group_name_H-M   'P 1'
#
loop_
_entity.id
_entity.type
_entity.pdbx_description
1 polymer ?
#
loop_
_entity_poly.entity_id
_entity_poly.type
_entity_poly.pdbx_seq_one_letter_code
_entity_poly.pdbx_strand_id
1 'polypeptide(L)'
;MKKIVFIFAPLLLLIGCSKEEAVVPDELQQNRAPGAFALISPVAEAQTDILDITFEWEAAQDPDDDTVTYDLYLYRDGSSPERVAENLTGTSYVMESRYP
;
A
#
# COMPACT_ATOMS: atom_id res chain seq x y z
N MET A 1 -2.40 73.53 -25.28
CA MET A 1 -3.21 72.36 -25.69
C MET A 1 -2.55 71.10 -25.13
N LYS A 2 -3.19 70.49 -24.12
CA LYS A 2 -2.78 69.22 -23.51
C LYS A 2 -3.68 68.14 -24.11
N LYS A 3 -3.10 67.12 -24.74
CA LYS A 3 -3.82 65.89 -25.09
C LYS A 3 -2.91 64.71 -24.74
N ILE A 4 -3.27 64.02 -23.66
CA ILE A 4 -2.74 62.71 -23.29
C ILE A 4 -3.74 61.69 -23.87
N VAL A 5 -3.25 60.72 -24.64
CA VAL A 5 -3.98 59.50 -24.99
C VAL A 5 -3.01 58.32 -24.91
N PHE A 6 -3.49 57.24 -24.30
CA PHE A 6 -2.77 56.06 -23.84
C PHE A 6 -2.96 54.85 -24.81
N ILE A 7 -1.98 53.94 -24.81
CA ILE A 7 -2.02 52.49 -25.11
C ILE A 7 -1.82 52.01 -26.57
N PHE A 8 -0.66 51.39 -26.83
CA PHE A 8 -0.50 49.93 -26.80
C PHE A 8 0.99 49.62 -26.58
N ALA A 9 1.33 49.02 -25.44
CA ALA A 9 2.69 48.59 -25.18
C ALA A 9 3.02 47.39 -26.08
N PRO A 10 4.03 47.45 -26.97
CA PRO A 10 4.53 46.26 -27.58
C PRO A 10 5.31 45.50 -26.51
N LEU A 11 4.84 44.28 -26.26
CA LEU A 11 5.55 43.19 -25.62
C LEU A 11 6.99 43.13 -26.16
N LEU A 12 7.95 43.75 -25.46
CA LEU A 12 9.36 43.45 -25.63
C LEU A 12 9.74 42.48 -24.51
N LEU A 13 9.65 41.20 -24.84
CA LEU A 13 10.24 40.08 -24.12
C LEU A 13 11.72 40.35 -23.86
N LEU A 14 12.05 40.82 -22.66
CA LEU A 14 13.29 40.44 -22.01
C LEU A 14 12.92 39.51 -20.87
N ILE A 15 12.66 38.26 -21.26
CA ILE A 15 12.72 37.12 -20.34
C ILE A 15 14.17 37.08 -19.85
N GLY A 16 14.42 37.78 -18.74
CA GLY A 16 15.48 37.36 -17.84
C GLY A 16 15.04 36.00 -17.34
N CYS A 17 15.65 34.93 -17.86
CA CYS A 17 15.61 33.64 -17.20
C CYS A 17 16.50 33.78 -15.95
N SER A 18 15.96 34.42 -14.91
CA SER A 18 16.30 33.94 -13.58
C SER A 18 15.84 32.50 -13.62
N LYS A 19 16.80 31.58 -13.58
CA LYS A 19 16.54 30.22 -13.18
C LYS A 19 15.84 30.38 -11.83
N GLU A 20 14.52 30.39 -11.83
CA GLU A 20 13.79 29.97 -10.65
C GLU A 20 14.34 28.57 -10.46
N GLU A 21 15.22 28.40 -9.47
CA GLU A 21 15.54 27.07 -9.00
C GLU A 21 14.18 26.53 -8.56
N ALA A 22 13.53 25.82 -9.48
CA ALA A 22 12.38 25.02 -9.16
C ALA A 22 12.88 24.20 -7.98
N VAL A 23 12.32 24.49 -6.81
CA VAL A 23 12.36 23.60 -5.67
C VAL A 23 11.96 22.27 -6.27
N VAL A 24 12.94 21.40 -6.51
CA VAL A 24 12.67 20.02 -6.89
C VAL A 24 11.82 19.55 -5.72
N PRO A 25 10.52 19.30 -5.90
CA PRO A 25 9.72 18.78 -4.80
C PRO A 25 10.49 17.54 -4.36
N ASP A 26 10.82 17.50 -3.06
CA ASP A 26 11.36 16.33 -2.38
C ASP A 26 10.78 15.09 -3.06
N GLU A 27 11.68 14.27 -3.64
CA GLU A 27 11.30 13.27 -4.62
C GLU A 27 10.06 12.54 -4.13
N LEU A 28 9.03 12.43 -4.98
CA LEU A 28 7.84 11.64 -4.66
C LEU A 28 8.31 10.19 -4.48
N GLN A 29 8.75 9.82 -3.27
CA GLN A 29 9.22 8.49 -2.96
C GLN A 29 8.05 7.56 -3.23
N GLN A 30 8.20 6.74 -4.25
CA GLN A 30 7.15 5.82 -4.66
C GLN A 30 7.00 4.77 -3.55
N ASN A 31 5.79 4.64 -2.99
CA ASN A 31 5.50 3.60 -2.03
C ASN A 31 5.78 2.22 -2.62
N ARG A 32 6.55 1.39 -1.92
CA ARG A 32 6.86 0.03 -2.34
C ARG A 32 5.99 -0.95 -1.57
N ALA A 33 5.74 -2.11 -2.17
CA ALA A 33 4.97 -3.14 -1.50
C ALA A 33 5.81 -3.86 -0.43
N PRO A 34 5.15 -4.44 0.60
CA PRO A 34 5.80 -5.35 1.51
C PRO A 34 6.46 -6.53 0.80
N GLY A 35 7.52 -7.06 1.39
CA GLY A 35 8.17 -8.28 0.95
C GLY A 35 7.28 -9.51 1.04
N ALA A 36 7.67 -10.58 0.34
CA ALA A 36 7.01 -11.87 0.45
C ALA A 36 7.20 -12.48 1.86
N PHE A 37 6.24 -13.32 2.26
CA PHE A 37 6.23 -14.04 3.52
C PHE A 37 5.66 -15.44 3.31
N ALA A 38 5.98 -16.39 4.19
CA ALA A 38 5.46 -17.75 4.13
C ALA A 38 4.47 -18.06 5.26
N LEU A 39 3.58 -19.02 5.02
CA LEU A 39 2.77 -19.66 6.06
C LEU A 39 3.67 -20.62 6.86
N ILE A 40 3.60 -20.53 8.18
CA ILE A 40 4.34 -21.38 9.12
C ILE A 40 3.44 -22.54 9.59
N SER A 41 2.17 -22.23 9.90
CA SER A 41 1.17 -23.20 10.35
C SER A 41 -0.22 -22.87 9.76
N PRO A 42 -1.04 -23.88 9.41
CA PRO A 42 -0.68 -25.29 9.31
C PRO A 42 0.31 -25.55 8.18
N VAL A 43 1.17 -26.56 8.35
CA VAL A 43 2.06 -27.01 7.26
C VAL A 43 1.25 -27.70 6.15
N ALA A 44 1.83 -27.78 4.95
CA ALA A 44 1.20 -28.49 3.84
C ALA A 44 0.82 -29.93 4.24
N GLU A 45 -0.36 -30.37 3.81
CA GLU A 45 -0.92 -31.71 4.08
C GLU A 45 -1.17 -32.01 5.57
N ALA A 46 -1.12 -31.02 6.46
CA ALA A 46 -1.49 -31.20 7.86
C ALA A 46 -2.94 -31.70 7.98
N GLN A 47 -3.13 -32.71 8.84
CA GLN A 47 -4.43 -33.22 9.23
C GLN A 47 -4.64 -32.93 10.71
N THR A 48 -5.82 -32.47 11.08
CA THR A 48 -6.15 -32.19 12.47
C THR A 48 -7.62 -32.48 12.74
N ASP A 49 -7.89 -33.12 13.88
CA ASP A 49 -9.24 -33.29 14.44
C ASP A 49 -9.59 -32.13 15.39
N ILE A 50 -8.68 -31.16 15.55
CA ILE A 50 -8.86 -30.00 16.42
C ILE A 50 -9.83 -29.02 15.75
N LEU A 51 -10.82 -28.61 16.52
CA LEU A 51 -11.89 -27.70 16.12
C LEU A 51 -11.43 -26.26 15.90
N ASP A 52 -10.35 -25.86 16.57
CA ASP A 52 -9.76 -24.53 16.46
C ASP A 52 -8.39 -24.64 15.77
N ILE A 53 -8.24 -23.99 14.62
CA ILE A 53 -7.00 -24.01 13.82
C ILE A 53 -6.26 -22.70 14.03
N THR A 54 -5.02 -22.77 14.50
CA THR A 54 -4.12 -21.61 14.57
C THR A 54 -3.31 -21.51 13.29
N PHE A 55 -3.55 -20.43 12.55
CA PHE A 55 -2.74 -20.01 11.43
C PHE A 55 -1.62 -19.11 11.93
N GLU A 56 -0.39 -19.37 11.48
CA GLU A 56 0.79 -18.56 11.78
C GLU A 56 1.57 -18.34 10.50
N TRP A 57 2.10 -17.13 10.29
CA TRP A 57 2.88 -16.76 9.12
C TRP A 57 4.08 -15.88 9.48
N GLU A 58 5.03 -15.75 8.57
CA GLU A 58 6.16 -14.85 8.75
C GLU A 58 5.71 -13.37 8.68
N ALA A 59 6.35 -12.50 9.44
CA ALA A 59 6.15 -11.06 9.27
C ALA A 59 6.75 -10.61 7.94
N ALA A 60 5.92 -10.03 7.07
CA ALA A 60 6.40 -9.32 5.88
C ALA A 60 7.12 -8.03 6.32
N GLN A 61 8.21 -7.73 5.63
CA GLN A 61 8.99 -6.51 5.84
C GLN A 61 8.61 -5.48 4.78
N ASP A 62 8.16 -4.31 5.21
CA ASP A 62 7.94 -3.19 4.31
C ASP A 62 9.22 -2.35 4.20
N PRO A 63 9.75 -2.10 2.99
CA PRO A 63 11.03 -1.41 2.84
C PRO A 63 10.93 0.11 3.05
N ASP A 64 9.71 0.65 3.16
CA ASP A 64 9.42 2.04 3.50
C ASP A 64 9.02 2.18 5.00
N ASP A 65 9.16 1.10 5.78
CA ASP A 65 8.80 0.99 7.20
C ASP A 65 7.30 1.26 7.48
N ASP A 66 6.44 1.07 6.47
CA ASP A 66 4.99 1.17 6.61
C ASP A 66 4.40 -0.01 7.41
N THR A 67 3.26 0.23 8.06
CA THR A 67 2.55 -0.83 8.79
C THR A 67 1.95 -1.85 7.82
N VAL A 68 2.30 -3.12 7.98
CA VAL A 68 1.72 -4.22 7.21
C VAL A 68 0.48 -4.78 7.92
N THR A 69 -0.60 -4.98 7.16
CA THR A 69 -1.78 -5.74 7.59
C THR A 69 -2.00 -6.96 6.68
N TYR A 70 -2.71 -7.96 7.21
CA TYR A 70 -2.97 -9.22 6.54
C TYR A 70 -4.46 -9.52 6.47
N ASP A 71 -4.89 -10.02 5.31
CA ASP A 71 -6.18 -10.69 5.14
C ASP A 71 -5.93 -12.19 5.01
N LEU A 72 -6.73 -13.00 5.69
CA LEU A 72 -6.64 -14.46 5.63
C LEU A 72 -7.76 -15.00 4.74
N TYR A 73 -7.37 -15.76 3.72
CA TYR A 73 -8.30 -16.44 2.82
C TYR A 73 -8.12 -17.95 2.92
N LEU A 74 -9.23 -18.69 2.98
CA LEU A 74 -9.25 -20.14 2.83
C LEU A 74 -9.71 -20.52 1.44
N TYR A 75 -9.02 -21.51 0.88
CA TYR A 75 -9.36 -22.10 -0.40
C TYR A 75 -9.72 -23.56 -0.21
N ARG A 76 -10.88 -23.97 -0.71
CA ARG A 76 -11.28 -25.36 -0.82
C ARG A 76 -11.28 -25.74 -2.29
N ASP A 77 -10.80 -26.94 -2.60
CA ASP A 77 -10.77 -27.42 -3.98
C ASP A 77 -12.14 -27.30 -4.65
N GLY A 78 -12.17 -26.61 -5.78
CA GLY A 78 -13.39 -26.38 -6.54
C GLY A 78 -14.30 -25.26 -6.03
N SER A 79 -13.90 -24.49 -5.00
CA SER A 79 -14.62 -23.30 -4.53
C SER A 79 -13.87 -22.01 -4.86
N SER A 80 -14.54 -20.87 -4.71
CA SER A 80 -13.86 -19.58 -4.62
C SER A 80 -13.14 -19.46 -3.27
N PRO A 81 -12.05 -18.68 -3.18
CA PRO A 81 -11.47 -18.30 -1.90
C PRO A 81 -12.48 -17.56 -1.04
N GLU A 82 -12.53 -17.90 0.25
CA GLU A 82 -13.33 -17.22 1.26
C GLU A 82 -12.42 -16.41 2.18
N ARG A 83 -12.72 -15.12 2.39
CA ARG A 83 -12.01 -14.31 3.39
C ARG A 83 -12.55 -14.63 4.77
N VAL A 84 -11.70 -15.16 5.65
CA VAL A 84 -12.06 -15.54 7.02
C VAL A 84 -11.62 -14.53 8.07
N ALA A 85 -10.65 -13.68 7.74
CA ALA A 85 -10.20 -12.57 8.57
C ALA A 85 -9.64 -11.43 7.71
N GLU A 86 -9.69 -10.20 8.20
CA GLU A 86 -9.20 -9.03 7.48
C GLU A 86 -8.51 -8.03 8.42
N ASN A 87 -7.61 -7.21 7.86
CA ASN A 87 -6.90 -6.15 8.57
C ASN A 87 -6.16 -6.61 9.84
N LEU A 88 -5.62 -7.83 9.83
CA LEU A 88 -4.84 -8.37 10.94
C LEU A 88 -3.50 -7.65 11.03
N THR A 89 -3.10 -7.23 12.23
CA THR A 89 -1.80 -6.58 12.48
C THR A 89 -0.76 -7.53 13.07
N GLY A 90 -1.20 -8.68 13.59
CA GLY A 90 -0.34 -9.75 14.07
C GLY A 90 -0.01 -10.75 12.97
N THR A 91 0.82 -11.72 13.32
CA THR A 91 1.25 -12.81 12.43
C THR A 91 0.61 -14.16 12.79
N SER A 92 -0.53 -14.11 13.48
CA SER A 92 -1.27 -15.29 13.90
C SER A 92 -2.77 -15.02 13.92
N TYR A 93 -3.56 -16.03 13.57
CA TYR A 93 -5.01 -15.99 13.67
C TYR A 93 -5.54 -17.34 14.13
N VAL A 94 -6.41 -17.34 15.14
CA VAL A 94 -7.11 -18.54 15.59
C VAL A 94 -8.48 -18.56 14.94
N MET A 95 -8.71 -19.55 14.07
CA MET A 95 -10.02 -19.82 13.51
C MET A 95 -10.77 -20.75 14.45
N GLU A 96 -11.83 -20.24 15.09
CA GLU A 96 -12.70 -21.03 15.94
C GLU A 96 -13.70 -21.85 15.12
N SER A 97 -14.10 -23.02 15.64
CA SER A 97 -15.08 -23.93 15.01
C SER A 97 -16.47 -23.37 14.67
N ARG A 98 -16.75 -22.12 15.05
CA ARG A 98 -18.04 -21.46 14.82
C ARG A 98 -18.08 -20.62 13.56
N TYR A 99 -17.01 -20.62 12.77
CA TYR A 99 -17.05 -20.04 11.44
C TYR A 99 -18.05 -20.86 10.58
N PRO A 100 -19.20 -20.28 10.18
CA PRO A 100 -20.31 -21.01 9.56
C PRO A 100 -20.02 -21.50 8.13
#